data_AF-A0AAW7LJC8-F1
#
_entry.id   AF-A0AAW7LJC8-F1
#
_cell.length_a   1.000
_cell.length_b   1.000
_cell.length_c   1.000
_cell.angle_alpha   90.00
_cell.angle_beta   90.00
_cell.angle_gamma   90.00
#
_symmetry.space_group_name_H-M   'P 1'
#
loop_
_entity.id
_entity.type
_entity.pdbx_description
1 polymer ?
#
loop_
_entity_poly.entity_id
_entity_poly.type
_entity_poly.pdbx_seq_one_letter_code
_entity_poly.pdbx_strand_id
1 'polypeptide(L)' 'MFFSDETSGTETAGIGRIYELTAAGILTLDHIDFNYAFNYPCAFSLFCTCPIPSKRNHLPFAVTAGEKTPKEYQY' A
#
# COMPACT_ATOMS: atom_id res chain seq x y z
N MET A 1 2.18 -7.89 -2.94
CA MET A 1 0.76 -7.87 -2.55
C MET A 1 0.27 -6.42 -2.55
N PHE A 2 -0.81 -6.12 -3.25
CA PHE A 2 -1.46 -4.80 -3.24
C PHE A 2 -2.62 -4.82 -2.26
N PHE A 3 -2.74 -3.82 -1.38
CA PHE A 3 -3.83 -3.74 -0.41
C PHE A 3 -4.25 -2.30 -0.15
N SER A 4 -5.49 -2.13 0.30
CA SER A 4 -5.98 -0.89 0.91
C SER A 4 -6.46 -1.18 2.32
N ASP A 5 -6.58 -0.14 3.12
CA ASP A 5 -7.00 -0.23 4.53
C ASP A 5 -7.71 1.07 4.94
N GLU A 6 -8.18 1.15 6.19
CA GLU A 6 -8.93 2.32 6.67
C GLU A 6 -8.11 3.63 6.72
N THR A 7 -6.77 3.57 6.56
CA THR A 7 -5.91 4.75 6.42
C THR A 7 -5.71 5.23 4.97
N SER A 8 -6.14 4.44 3.98
CA SER A 8 -5.94 4.75 2.56
C SER A 8 -6.77 5.98 2.16
N GLY A 9 -6.10 6.99 1.59
CA GLY A 9 -6.72 8.24 1.14
C GLY A 9 -6.85 9.31 2.22
N THR A 10 -6.48 8.99 3.47
CA THR A 10 -6.45 9.93 4.59
C THR A 10 -5.02 10.15 5.08
N GLU A 11 -4.37 9.09 5.56
CA GLU A 11 -2.98 9.14 6.05
C GLU A 11 -1.98 8.51 5.08
N THR A 12 -2.42 7.53 4.30
CA THR A 12 -1.61 6.78 3.33
C THR A 12 -2.17 6.96 1.93
N ALA A 13 -1.39 6.60 0.90
CA ALA A 13 -1.77 6.87 -0.49
C ALA A 13 -3.18 6.35 -0.81
N GLY A 14 -3.97 7.12 -1.57
CA GLY A 14 -5.40 6.85 -1.81
C GLY A 14 -5.69 5.48 -2.41
N ILE A 15 -4.80 4.97 -3.24
CA ILE A 15 -4.91 3.66 -3.87
C ILE A 15 -4.42 2.51 -2.98
N GLY A 16 -3.97 2.80 -1.75
CA GLY A 16 -3.34 1.85 -0.85
C GLY A 16 -1.83 1.71 -1.08
N ARG A 17 -1.28 0.59 -0.61
CA ARG A 17 0.17 0.32 -0.59
C ARG A 17 0.47 -1.07 -1.09
N ILE A 18 1.76 -1.31 -1.31
CA ILE A 18 2.27 -2.61 -1.73
C ILE A 18 3.24 -3.16 -0.69
N TYR A 19 3.13 -4.46 -0.45
CA TYR A 19 4.10 -5.22 0.32
C TYR A 19 4.75 -6.24 -0.62
N GLU A 20 6.05 -6.15 -0.82
CA GLU A 20 6.76 -7.03 -1.73
C GLU A 20 7.05 -8.38 -1.08
N LEU A 21 6.75 -9.46 -1.80
CA LEU A 21 6.98 -10.84 -1.36
C LEU A 21 7.71 -11.57 -2.47
N THR A 22 8.78 -12.28 -2.12
CA THR A 22 9.44 -13.20 -3.05
C THR A 22 8.69 -14.53 -3.08
N ALA A 23 8.82 -15.29 -4.17
CA ALA A 23 8.19 -16.62 -4.27
C ALA A 23 8.63 -17.55 -3.13
N ALA A 24 9.92 -17.50 -2.75
CA ALA A 24 10.43 -18.24 -1.60
C ALA A 24 9.83 -17.74 -0.28
N GLY A 25 9.73 -16.41 -0.11
CA GLY A 25 9.18 -15.79 1.10
C GLY A 25 7.71 -16.13 1.35
N ILE A 26 6.91 -16.33 0.29
CA ILE A 26 5.49 -16.73 0.42
C ILE A 26 5.35 -18.11 1.07
N LEU A 27 6.24 -19.06 0.75
CA LEU A 27 6.15 -20.43 1.26
C LEU A 27 6.44 -20.53 2.76
N THR A 28 7.16 -19.56 3.31
CA THR A 28 7.58 -19.52 4.71
C THR A 28 6.96 -18.35 5.47
N LEU A 29 5.96 -17.68 4.89
CA LEU A 29 5.36 -16.49 5.49
C LEU A 29 4.47 -16.86 6.67
N ASP A 30 4.86 -16.44 7.86
CA ASP A 30 4.12 -16.62 9.12
C ASP A 30 3.39 -15.33 9.55
N HIS A 31 3.98 -14.17 9.28
CA HIS A 31 3.41 -12.86 9.54
C HIS A 31 3.73 -11.86 8.41
N ILE A 32 3.01 -10.74 8.39
CA ILE A 32 3.27 -9.60 7.50
C ILE A 32 3.70 -8.42 8.35
N ASP A 33 4.88 -7.87 8.08
CA ASP A 33 5.36 -6.65 8.72
C ASP A 33 5.02 -5.42 7.87
N PHE A 34 3.91 -4.76 8.16
CA PHE A 34 3.46 -3.59 7.40
C PHE A 34 4.43 -2.39 7.41
N ASN A 35 5.49 -2.38 8.23
CA ASN A 35 6.51 -1.33 8.17
C ASN A 35 7.24 -1.27 6.82
N TYR A 36 7.30 -2.39 6.08
CA TYR A 36 7.89 -2.43 4.74
C TYR A 36 6.87 -2.21 3.62
N ALA A 37 5.62 -1.85 3.94
CA ALA A 37 4.64 -1.48 2.93
C ALA A 37 4.98 -0.08 2.37
N PHE A 38 5.04 0.03 1.04
CA PHE A 38 5.43 1.25 0.35
C PHE A 38 4.43 1.67 -0.73
N ASN A 39 4.52 2.93 -1.13
CA ASN A 39 3.63 3.54 -2.10
C ASN A 39 4.03 3.18 -3.54
N TYR A 40 3.03 3.03 -4.41
CA TYR A 40 3.27 2.89 -5.84
C TYR A 40 3.60 4.25 -6.49
N PRO A 41 4.27 4.30 -7.65
CA PRO A 41 4.59 5.55 -8.35
C PRO A 41 3.48 6.60 -8.50
N CYS A 42 2.19 6.24 -8.62
CA CYS A 42 1.12 7.25 -8.70
C CYS A 42 0.89 8.03 -7.40
N ALA A 43 1.44 7.58 -6.27
CA ALA A 43 1.47 8.41 -5.06
C ALA A 43 2.38 9.63 -5.22
N PHE A 44 3.29 9.61 -6.21
CA PHE A 44 4.28 10.66 -6.45
C PHE A 44 4.08 11.40 -7.78
N SER A 45 3.23 10.88 -8.69
CA SER A 45 3.03 11.47 -10.02
C SER A 45 1.66 11.16 -10.59
N LEU A 46 0.97 12.20 -11.08
CA LEU A 46 -0.29 12.09 -11.81
C LEU A 46 -0.14 11.43 -13.19
N PHE A 47 1.10 11.31 -13.68
CA PHE A 47 1.40 10.73 -15.00
C PHE A 47 1.66 9.22 -14.94
N CYS A 48 1.46 8.59 -13.79
CA CYS A 48 1.61 7.15 -13.60
C CYS A 48 0.25 6.46 -13.51
N THR A 49 0.09 5.36 -14.25
CA THR A 49 -1.07 4.48 -14.12
C THR A 49 -0.83 3.45 -13.02
N CYS A 50 -1.76 3.36 -12.07
CA CYS A 50 -1.69 2.42 -10.97
C CYS A 50 -2.72 1.30 -11.06
N PRO A 51 -2.38 0.08 -10.60
CA PRO A 51 -3.39 -0.93 -10.34
C PRO A 51 -4.22 -0.54 -9.11
N ILE A 52 -5.54 -0.68 -9.20
CA ILE A 52 -6.44 -0.50 -8.06
C ILE A 52 -6.56 -1.84 -7.32
N PRO A 53 -6.34 -1.89 -5.99
CA PRO A 53 -6.53 -3.12 -5.22
C PRO A 53 -7.95 -3.66 -5.39
N SER A 54 -8.07 -4.98 -5.54
CA SER A 54 -9.38 -5.62 -5.53
C SER A 54 -10.05 -5.46 -4.16
N LYS A 55 -11.39 -5.49 -4.11
CA LYS A 55 -12.13 -5.43 -2.85
C LYS A 55 -11.74 -6.51 -1.83
N ARG A 56 -11.20 -7.65 -2.28
CA ARG A 56 -10.74 -8.73 -1.38
C ARG A 56 -9.45 -8.41 -0.65
N ASN A 57 -8.69 -7.42 -1.14
CA ASN A 57 -7.45 -6.98 -0.55
C ASN A 57 -7.65 -5.72 0.29
N HIS A 58 -8.88 -5.43 0.68
CA HIS A 58 -9.18 -4.37 1.62
C HIS A 58 -9.15 -4.94 3.04
N LEU A 59 -8.31 -4.37 3.88
CA LEU A 59 -8.22 -4.70 5.30
C LEU A 59 -9.22 -3.82 6.06
N PRO A 60 -10.17 -4.39 6.83
CA PRO A 60 -11.22 -3.63 7.51
C PRO A 60 -10.74 -2.96 8.80
N PHE A 61 -9.47 -2.60 8.87
CA PHE A 61 -8.81 -1.98 10.02
C PHE A 61 -7.71 -1.03 9.56
N ALA A 62 -7.36 -0.07 10.41
CA ALA A 62 -6.32 0.90 10.10
C ALA A 62 -4.91 0.28 10.21
N VAL A 63 -4.11 0.42 9.15
CA VAL A 63 -2.68 0.05 9.16
C VAL A 63 -1.84 1.32 9.19
N THR A 64 -1.38 1.72 10.38
CA THR A 64 -0.66 2.98 10.58
C THR A 64 0.84 2.90 10.26
N ALA A 65 1.40 1.69 10.10
CA ALA A 65 2.80 1.42 9.76
C ALA A 65 3.06 1.48 8.24
N GLY A 66 4.31 1.70 7.83
CA GLY A 66 4.72 1.80 6.42
C GLY A 66 4.71 3.24 5.87
N GLU A 67 4.87 3.39 4.56
CA GLU A 67 4.89 4.72 3.94
C GLU A 67 3.56 5.46 4.08
N LYS A 68 3.65 6.77 4.30
CA LYS A 68 2.52 7.71 4.37
C LYS A 68 2.33 8.43 3.04
N THR A 69 1.23 9.17 2.90
CA THR A 69 1.02 10.04 1.74
C THR A 69 2.17 11.03 1.58
N PRO A 70 2.86 11.08 0.43
CA PRO A 70 3.92 12.06 0.17
C PRO A 70 3.38 13.49 0.25
N LYS A 71 4.13 14.41 0.87
CA LYS A 71 3.71 15.82 1.05
C LYS A 71 3.85 16.67 -0.22
N GLU A 72 4.75 16.30 -1.13
CA GLU A 72 5.16 17.16 -2.26
C GLU A 72 4.27 17.08 -3.50
N TYR A 73 3.22 16.24 -3.49
CA TYR A 73 2.28 16.11 -4.61
C TYR A 73 0.83 16.06 -4.12
N GLN A 74 0.42 17.13 -3.43
CA GLN A 74 -0.99 17.50 -3.25
C GLN A 74 -1.33 18.58 -4.29
N TYR A 75 -2.08 18.22 -5.32
CA TYR A 75 -2.91 19.19 -6.06
C TYR A 75 -4.34 19.07 -5.56
#